data_AF-A0A7T1WUN0-F1
#
_entry.id   AF-A0A7T1WUN0-F1
#
_cell.length_a   1.000
_cell.length_b   1.000
_cell.length_c   1.000
_cell.angle_alpha   90.00
_cell.angle_beta   90.00
_cell.angle_gamma   90.00
#
_symmetry.space_group_name_H-M   'P 1'
#
loop_
_entity.id
_entity.type
_entity.pdbx_description
1 polymer ?
#
loop_
_entity_poly.entity_id
_entity_poly.type
_entity_poly.pdbx_seq_one_letter_code
_entity_poly.pdbx_strand_id
1 'polypeptide(L)'
;MTDSVHPTRRHTALPKARTLIEALPWLTRHNGKTVVIKFGGNAMVDQELKAAFAQDVVFLRQAGLRPVVVHGGGPQISAQLTRLGLESEFKAGLRVTTPETMDVVRMVLAGQVQRELVNLLNRHGPLAVGMTGEDAHLMAATKRYARVDGEVVDIGRVGDIDSIETGAVRALLDDGRIPVISSIARSADPSDGEDAAGEGGGVFNVNADTAAAALAAALGAETLMVLTDVEGLYADWPDSDEVISELTATELEKLLPELASGMVPKMEGCLHAVRNGVRTARVLDGRVPHSILLEIFTDEGIGTMVVPDKREGEPTP
;
A
#
# COMPACT_ATOMS: atom_id res chain seq x y z
N MET A 1 2.33 -65.29 14.50
CA MET A 1 1.97 -64.09 13.73
C MET A 1 2.50 -62.90 14.51
N THR A 2 3.68 -62.42 14.16
CA THR A 2 4.33 -61.26 14.77
C THR A 2 3.95 -60.03 13.95
N ASP A 3 3.18 -59.13 14.56
CA ASP A 3 2.92 -57.80 14.01
C ASP A 3 4.24 -57.04 13.91
N SER A 4 4.81 -57.00 12.70
CA SER A 4 5.93 -56.11 12.40
C SER A 4 5.37 -54.71 12.16
N VAL A 5 5.20 -53.93 13.23
CA VAL A 5 5.03 -52.49 13.10
C VAL A 5 6.35 -51.95 12.55
N HIS A 6 6.39 -51.72 11.24
CA HIS A 6 7.47 -50.97 10.61
C HIS A 6 7.49 -49.57 11.23
N PRO A 7 8.59 -49.15 11.87
CA PRO A 7 8.71 -47.76 12.29
C PRO A 7 8.68 -46.92 11.01
N THR A 8 7.57 -46.19 10.81
CA THR A 8 7.45 -45.19 9.76
C THR A 8 8.72 -44.34 9.77
N ARG A 9 9.43 -44.25 8.63
CA ARG A 9 10.61 -43.39 8.48
C ARG A 9 10.31 -42.04 9.14
N ARG A 10 11.26 -41.48 9.91
CA ARG A 10 11.12 -40.11 10.42
C ARG A 10 10.87 -39.17 9.23
N HIS A 11 9.61 -38.81 9.02
CA HIS A 11 9.20 -37.98 7.91
C HIS A 11 9.57 -36.54 8.27
N THR A 12 10.76 -36.11 7.85
CA THR A 12 11.27 -34.74 8.08
C THR A 12 10.38 -33.65 7.48
N ALA A 13 9.42 -34.01 6.61
CA ALA A 13 8.44 -33.11 6.02
C ALA A 13 7.17 -32.88 6.87
N LEU A 14 6.96 -33.62 7.97
CA LEU A 14 5.77 -33.48 8.82
C LEU A 14 5.57 -32.05 9.37
N PRO A 15 6.61 -31.33 9.82
CA PRO A 15 6.44 -29.94 10.27
C PRO A 15 5.89 -29.04 9.15
N LYS A 16 6.38 -29.18 7.92
CA LYS A 16 5.91 -28.40 6.77
C LYS A 16 4.43 -28.68 6.47
N ALA A 17 4.01 -29.94 6.52
CA ALA A 17 2.60 -30.30 6.34
C ALA A 17 1.70 -29.69 7.42
N ARG A 18 2.17 -29.67 8.69
CA ARG A 18 1.44 -29.07 9.81
C ARG A 18 1.23 -27.56 9.60
N THR A 19 2.29 -26.81 9.29
CA THR A 19 2.20 -25.36 9.02
C THR A 19 1.22 -25.03 7.88
N LEU A 20 1.23 -25.84 6.81
CA LEU A 20 0.28 -25.65 5.70
C LEU A 20 -1.19 -25.90 6.11
N ILE A 21 -1.43 -26.87 6.99
CA ILE A 21 -2.78 -27.17 7.50
C ILE A 21 -3.25 -26.08 8.47
N GLU A 22 -2.35 -25.55 9.31
CA GLU A 22 -2.63 -24.45 10.24
C GLU A 22 -3.05 -23.16 9.51
N ALA A 23 -2.62 -22.97 8.26
CA ALA A 23 -3.04 -21.84 7.42
C ALA A 23 -4.46 -22.00 6.83
N LEU A 24 -5.06 -23.19 6.84
CA LEU A 24 -6.34 -23.48 6.16
C LEU A 24 -7.54 -22.62 6.62
N PRO A 25 -7.71 -22.31 7.92
CA PRO A 25 -8.78 -21.43 8.38
C PRO A 25 -8.69 -20.02 7.78
N TRP A 26 -7.48 -19.48 7.68
CA TRP A 26 -7.21 -18.17 7.09
C TRP A 26 -7.49 -18.16 5.59
N LEU A 27 -7.06 -19.20 4.87
CA LEU A 27 -7.37 -19.37 3.44
C LEU A 27 -8.89 -19.35 3.21
N THR A 28 -9.65 -20.04 4.07
CA THR A 28 -11.12 -20.07 3.99
C THR A 28 -11.74 -18.71 4.27
N ARG A 29 -11.26 -18.01 5.31
CA ARG A 29 -11.76 -16.68 5.73
C ARG A 29 -11.52 -15.61 4.67
N HIS A 30 -10.36 -15.64 4.00
CA HIS A 30 -9.94 -14.61 3.07
C HIS A 30 -10.18 -14.94 1.59
N ASN A 31 -10.70 -16.13 1.27
CA ASN A 31 -10.98 -16.50 -0.12
C ASN A 31 -11.92 -15.50 -0.80
N GLY A 32 -11.53 -15.03 -2.00
CA GLY A 32 -12.27 -14.05 -2.79
C GLY A 32 -12.20 -12.61 -2.26
N LYS A 33 -11.53 -12.37 -1.14
CA LYS A 33 -11.41 -11.03 -0.54
C LYS A 33 -10.34 -10.19 -1.24
N THR A 34 -10.65 -8.92 -1.42
CA THR A 34 -9.72 -7.92 -1.97
C THR A 34 -8.80 -7.40 -0.89
N VAL A 35 -7.51 -7.33 -1.20
CA VAL A 35 -6.48 -6.80 -0.30
C VAL A 35 -5.72 -5.73 -1.06
N VAL A 36 -5.66 -4.51 -0.53
CA VAL A 36 -4.85 -3.44 -1.11
C VAL A 36 -3.56 -3.30 -0.30
N ILE A 37 -2.42 -3.33 -0.99
CA ILE A 37 -1.10 -3.34 -0.36
C ILE A 37 -0.32 -2.13 -0.88
N LYS A 38 -0.07 -1.18 0.01
CA LYS A 38 0.84 -0.07 -0.25
C LYS A 38 2.27 -0.54 -0.04
N PHE A 39 2.99 -0.71 -1.15
CA PHE A 39 4.41 -1.04 -1.18
C PHE A 39 5.27 0.23 -1.16
N GLY A 40 6.17 0.33 -0.18
CA GLY A 40 6.96 1.53 0.10
C GLY A 40 8.15 1.26 1.02
N GLY A 41 8.93 2.31 1.30
CA GLY A 41 10.05 2.24 2.24
C GLY A 41 11.29 1.50 1.71
N ASN A 42 12.14 1.03 2.62
CA ASN A 42 13.34 0.23 2.39
C ASN A 42 13.06 -1.05 1.60
N ALA A 43 11.84 -1.60 1.71
CA ALA A 43 11.42 -2.73 0.90
C ALA A 43 11.51 -2.44 -0.61
N MET A 44 11.45 -1.16 -1.03
CA MET A 44 11.63 -0.74 -2.42
C MET A 44 13.09 -0.57 -2.85
N VAL A 45 14.05 -0.70 -1.94
CA VAL A 45 15.49 -0.53 -2.25
C VAL A 45 16.21 -1.87 -2.15
N ASP A 46 15.90 -2.65 -1.12
CA ASP A 46 16.48 -3.96 -0.89
C ASP A 46 15.92 -5.02 -1.85
N GLN A 47 16.80 -5.76 -2.53
CA GLN A 47 16.40 -6.74 -3.55
C GLN A 47 15.81 -8.02 -2.94
N GLU A 48 16.24 -8.43 -1.75
CA GLU A 48 15.69 -9.59 -1.05
C GLU A 48 14.28 -9.29 -0.56
N LEU A 49 14.06 -8.09 0.01
CA LEU A 49 12.73 -7.66 0.44
C LEU A 49 11.76 -7.51 -0.74
N LYS A 50 12.20 -6.98 -1.89
CA LYS A 50 11.39 -6.96 -3.12
C LYS A 50 11.00 -8.37 -3.58
N ALA A 51 11.94 -9.30 -3.53
CA ALA A 51 11.69 -10.69 -3.94
C ALA A 51 10.71 -11.38 -2.98
N ALA A 52 10.88 -11.20 -1.67
CA ALA A 52 9.95 -11.70 -0.65
C ALA A 52 8.55 -11.10 -0.83
N PHE A 53 8.45 -9.78 -1.03
CA PHE A 53 7.18 -9.12 -1.33
C PHE A 53 6.48 -9.69 -2.57
N ALA A 54 7.22 -9.90 -3.67
CA ALA A 54 6.65 -10.49 -4.87
C ALA A 54 6.13 -11.91 -4.62
N GLN A 55 6.83 -12.72 -3.83
CA GLN A 55 6.39 -14.05 -3.42
C GLN A 55 5.12 -13.97 -2.57
N ASP A 56 5.03 -13.04 -1.62
CA ASP A 56 3.85 -12.86 -0.78
C ASP A 56 2.62 -12.51 -1.60
N VAL A 57 2.74 -11.51 -2.47
CA VAL A 57 1.63 -11.05 -3.33
C VAL A 57 1.16 -12.16 -4.26
N VAL A 58 2.09 -12.93 -4.84
CA VAL A 58 1.76 -14.11 -5.64
C VAL A 58 1.10 -15.18 -4.77
N PHE A 59 1.59 -15.44 -3.57
CA PHE A 59 0.99 -16.41 -2.64
C PHE A 59 -0.45 -16.03 -2.32
N LEU A 60 -0.73 -14.76 -2.00
CA LEU A 60 -2.10 -14.28 -1.77
C LEU A 60 -3.01 -14.56 -2.97
N ARG A 61 -2.51 -14.30 -4.18
CA ARG A 61 -3.27 -14.59 -5.40
C ARG A 61 -3.56 -16.08 -5.55
N GLN A 62 -2.58 -16.95 -5.31
CA GLN A 62 -2.75 -18.41 -5.39
C GLN A 62 -3.63 -18.97 -4.26
N ALA A 63 -3.65 -18.29 -3.12
CA ALA A 63 -4.51 -18.58 -1.97
C ALA A 63 -5.97 -18.16 -2.17
N GLY A 64 -6.32 -17.56 -3.32
CA GLY A 64 -7.69 -17.14 -3.64
C GLY A 64 -8.02 -15.71 -3.25
N LEU A 65 -7.08 -14.95 -2.68
CA LEU A 65 -7.24 -13.53 -2.46
C LEU A 65 -7.10 -12.74 -3.77
N ARG A 66 -7.54 -11.48 -3.74
CA ARG A 66 -7.52 -10.55 -4.87
C ARG A 66 -6.61 -9.37 -4.53
N PRO A 67 -5.27 -9.54 -4.61
CA PRO A 67 -4.33 -8.49 -4.22
C PRO A 67 -4.28 -7.38 -5.27
N VAL A 68 -4.20 -6.14 -4.79
CA VAL A 68 -3.91 -4.92 -5.56
C VAL A 68 -2.72 -4.25 -4.92
N VAL A 69 -1.69 -3.95 -5.70
CA VAL A 69 -0.49 -3.28 -5.21
C VAL A 69 -0.56 -1.81 -5.58
N VAL A 70 -0.34 -0.91 -4.63
CA VAL A 70 -0.14 0.52 -4.86
C VAL A 70 1.28 0.87 -4.44
N HIS A 71 2.01 1.65 -5.23
CA HIS A 71 3.37 2.02 -4.90
C HIS A 71 3.67 3.50 -5.09
N GLY A 72 4.63 3.99 -4.29
CA GLY A 72 5.28 5.27 -4.50
C GLY A 72 6.64 5.10 -5.18
N GLY A 73 7.59 5.99 -4.89
CA GLY A 73 8.96 5.89 -5.41
C GLY A 73 9.85 7.07 -5.00
N GLY A 74 9.68 7.58 -3.78
CA GLY A 74 10.38 8.78 -3.30
C GLY A 74 11.89 8.76 -3.54
N PRO A 75 12.62 7.73 -3.06
CA PRO A 75 14.07 7.60 -3.29
C PRO A 75 14.46 7.53 -4.77
N GLN A 76 13.69 6.80 -5.59
CA GLN A 76 13.95 6.64 -7.02
C GLN A 76 13.74 7.95 -7.78
N ILE A 77 12.69 8.71 -7.43
CA ILE A 77 12.44 10.04 -7.99
C ILE A 77 13.58 10.99 -7.62
N SER A 78 13.98 11.04 -6.34
CA SER A 78 15.10 11.90 -5.90
C SER A 78 16.38 11.57 -6.66
N ALA A 79 16.72 10.28 -6.79
CA ALA A 79 17.91 9.84 -7.52
C ALA A 79 17.88 10.29 -8.99
N GLN A 80 16.72 10.20 -9.65
CA GLN A 80 16.58 10.61 -11.05
C GLN A 80 16.65 12.14 -11.21
N LEU A 81 16.03 12.92 -10.32
CA LEU A 81 16.12 14.38 -10.31
C LEU A 81 17.57 14.84 -10.15
N THR A 82 18.30 14.27 -9.19
CA THR A 82 19.74 14.55 -9.00
C THR A 82 20.54 14.24 -10.27
N ARG A 83 20.25 13.12 -10.94
CA ARG A 83 20.95 12.72 -12.17
C ARG A 83 20.69 13.66 -13.35
N LEU A 84 19.56 14.37 -13.33
CA LEU A 84 19.20 15.39 -14.31
C LEU A 84 19.61 16.81 -13.89
N GLY A 85 20.23 16.98 -12.73
CA GLY A 85 20.60 18.30 -12.20
C GLY A 85 19.41 19.14 -11.74
N LEU A 86 18.27 18.52 -11.45
CA LEU A 86 17.08 19.17 -10.92
C LEU A 86 17.07 19.11 -9.38
N GLU A 87 16.80 20.24 -8.73
CA GLU A 87 16.71 20.30 -7.28
C GLU A 87 15.44 19.59 -6.77
N SER A 88 15.58 18.86 -5.67
CA SER A 88 14.49 18.14 -5.02
C SER A 88 14.11 18.84 -3.72
N GLU A 89 13.00 19.59 -3.74
CA GLU A 89 12.48 20.28 -2.55
C GLU A 89 11.29 19.53 -1.92
N PHE A 90 11.20 19.56 -0.59
CA PHE A 90 10.06 19.06 0.17
C PHE A 90 9.52 20.14 1.09
N LYS A 91 8.19 20.28 1.14
CA LYS A 91 7.46 21.16 2.08
C LYS A 91 6.37 20.36 2.77
N ALA A 92 6.33 20.44 4.10
CA ALA A 92 5.37 19.68 4.93
C ALA A 92 5.31 18.17 4.59
N GLY A 93 6.47 17.55 4.32
CA GLY A 93 6.56 16.12 3.95
C GLY A 93 6.16 15.79 2.52
N LEU A 94 5.71 16.77 1.73
CA LEU A 94 5.30 16.59 0.34
C LEU A 94 6.38 17.13 -0.60
N ARG A 95 6.63 16.42 -1.70
CA ARG A 95 7.57 16.86 -2.74
C ARG A 95 6.97 18.04 -3.50
N VAL A 96 7.66 19.17 -3.50
CA VAL A 96 7.31 20.28 -4.40
C VAL A 96 7.48 19.77 -5.83
N THR A 97 6.42 19.79 -6.61
CA THR A 97 6.35 19.14 -7.91
C THR A 97 6.07 20.17 -8.99
N THR A 98 7.12 20.78 -9.57
CA THR A 98 6.97 21.64 -10.77
C THR A 98 6.49 20.82 -11.97
N PRO A 99 6.05 21.43 -13.08
CA PRO A 99 5.75 20.71 -14.32
C PRO A 99 6.89 19.77 -14.76
N GLU A 100 8.14 20.26 -14.76
CA GLU A 100 9.32 19.46 -15.13
C GLU A 100 9.57 18.32 -14.13
N THR A 101 9.36 18.58 -12.84
CA THR A 101 9.45 17.55 -11.80
C THR A 101 8.37 16.49 -11.99
N MET A 102 7.16 16.88 -12.41
CA MET A 102 6.04 15.95 -12.64
C MET A 102 6.35 14.99 -13.79
N ASP A 103 6.99 15.45 -14.86
CA ASP A 103 7.43 14.57 -15.96
C ASP A 103 8.40 13.50 -15.44
N VAL A 104 9.36 13.89 -14.59
CA VAL A 104 10.29 12.95 -13.96
C VAL A 104 9.56 11.98 -13.02
N VAL A 105 8.63 12.49 -12.20
CA VAL A 105 7.80 11.64 -11.32
C VAL A 105 7.06 10.59 -12.15
N ARG A 106 6.39 11.00 -13.23
CA ARG A 106 5.63 10.11 -14.11
C ARG A 106 6.52 9.05 -14.76
N MET A 107 7.66 9.47 -15.31
CA MET A 107 8.64 8.55 -15.91
C MET A 107 9.16 7.52 -14.90
N VAL A 108 9.51 7.95 -13.69
CA VAL A 108 10.10 7.06 -12.68
C VAL A 108 9.05 6.11 -12.11
N LEU A 109 7.88 6.60 -11.71
CA LEU A 109 6.86 5.76 -11.09
C LEU A 109 6.31 4.73 -12.09
N ALA A 110 5.81 5.18 -13.25
CA ALA A 110 5.17 4.29 -14.22
C ALA A 110 6.19 3.51 -15.07
N GLY A 111 7.30 4.15 -15.45
CA GLY A 111 8.28 3.59 -16.38
C GLY A 111 9.38 2.74 -15.74
N GLN A 112 9.72 3.00 -14.48
CA GLN A 112 10.80 2.28 -13.79
C GLN A 112 10.28 1.42 -12.64
N VAL A 113 9.74 2.04 -11.59
CA VAL A 113 9.37 1.34 -10.35
C VAL A 113 8.27 0.32 -10.60
N GLN A 114 7.19 0.73 -11.26
CA GLN A 114 6.09 -0.15 -11.60
C GLN A 114 6.55 -1.33 -12.46
N ARG A 115 7.41 -1.08 -13.45
CA ARG A 115 7.91 -2.12 -14.36
C ARG A 115 8.77 -3.12 -13.62
N GLU A 116 9.59 -2.68 -12.66
CA GLU A 116 10.35 -3.57 -11.79
C GLU A 116 9.41 -4.52 -11.01
N LEU A 117 8.38 -3.99 -10.36
CA LEU A 117 7.41 -4.79 -9.61
C LEU A 117 6.61 -5.75 -10.49
N VAL A 118 6.09 -5.27 -11.62
CA VAL A 118 5.36 -6.09 -12.59
C VAL A 118 6.24 -7.25 -13.08
N ASN A 119 7.52 -6.98 -13.39
CA ASN A 119 8.44 -8.02 -13.82
C ASN A 119 8.75 -9.02 -12.71
N LEU A 120 8.93 -8.57 -11.47
CA LEU A 120 9.17 -9.47 -10.33
C LEU A 120 7.98 -10.41 -10.10
N LEU A 121 6.76 -9.89 -10.08
CA LEU A 121 5.55 -10.70 -9.96
C LEU A 121 5.39 -11.64 -11.17
N ASN A 122 5.67 -11.17 -12.38
CA ASN A 122 5.50 -11.96 -13.59
C ASN A 122 6.52 -13.08 -13.80
N ARG A 123 7.60 -13.12 -13.00
CA ARG A 123 8.48 -14.31 -12.92
C ARG A 123 7.74 -15.55 -12.43
N HIS A 124 6.61 -15.38 -11.74
CA HIS A 124 5.77 -16.46 -11.23
C HIS A 124 4.59 -16.81 -12.14
N GLY A 125 4.49 -16.19 -13.32
CA GLY A 125 3.40 -16.39 -14.29
C GLY A 125 2.82 -15.06 -14.77
N PRO A 126 1.91 -15.06 -15.77
CA PRO A 126 1.34 -13.84 -16.32
C PRO A 126 0.29 -13.26 -15.35
N LEU A 127 0.73 -12.67 -14.23
CA LEU A 127 -0.16 -12.26 -13.14
C LEU A 127 -0.32 -10.74 -13.08
N ALA A 128 0.77 -9.99 -13.08
CA ALA A 128 0.78 -8.57 -12.82
C ALA A 128 0.55 -7.71 -14.07
N VAL A 129 -0.29 -6.69 -13.92
CA VAL A 129 -0.56 -5.66 -14.92
C VAL A 129 -0.36 -4.30 -14.26
N GLY A 130 0.56 -3.51 -14.78
CA GLY A 130 0.84 -2.18 -14.24
C GLY A 130 -0.01 -1.10 -14.90
N MET A 131 -0.56 -0.19 -14.09
CA MET A 131 -1.40 0.93 -14.50
C MET A 131 -1.17 2.17 -13.62
N THR A 132 -1.51 3.34 -14.10
CA THR A 132 -1.52 4.59 -13.34
C THR A 132 -2.96 4.98 -13.02
N GLY A 133 -3.18 6.02 -12.21
CA GLY A 133 -4.51 6.59 -12.05
C GLY A 133 -5.02 7.29 -13.32
N GLU A 134 -4.17 7.55 -14.31
CA GLU A 134 -4.59 8.11 -15.59
C GLU A 134 -5.33 7.07 -16.46
N ASP A 135 -4.92 5.80 -16.36
CA ASP A 135 -5.44 4.71 -17.16
C ASP A 135 -6.91 4.45 -16.84
N ALA A 136 -7.76 4.53 -17.87
CA ALA A 136 -9.21 4.38 -17.76
C ALA A 136 -9.85 5.28 -16.69
N HIS A 137 -9.26 6.45 -16.42
CA HIS A 137 -9.73 7.40 -15.39
C HIS A 137 -9.76 6.82 -13.97
N LEU A 138 -8.88 5.87 -13.65
CA LEU A 138 -8.85 5.19 -12.35
C LEU A 138 -8.78 6.17 -11.16
N MET A 139 -7.99 7.24 -11.24
CA MET A 139 -7.89 8.24 -10.17
C MET A 139 -8.01 9.66 -10.72
N ALA A 140 -8.90 10.44 -10.10
CA ALA A 140 -8.92 11.88 -10.21
C ALA A 140 -8.44 12.52 -8.90
N ALA A 141 -7.78 13.66 -9.00
CA ALA A 141 -7.25 14.42 -7.88
C ALA A 141 -7.52 15.91 -8.03
N THR A 142 -7.66 16.59 -6.91
CA THR A 142 -7.69 18.05 -6.83
C THR A 142 -6.36 18.57 -6.33
N LYS A 143 -6.00 19.80 -6.72
CA LYS A 143 -4.72 20.40 -6.33
C LYS A 143 -4.62 20.54 -4.81
N ARG A 144 -3.49 20.07 -4.26
CA ARG A 144 -3.16 20.17 -2.83
C ARG A 144 -2.20 21.33 -2.59
N TYR A 145 -2.49 22.11 -1.55
CA TYR A 145 -1.60 23.13 -1.01
C TYR A 145 -0.99 22.64 0.31
N ALA A 146 0.26 23.01 0.58
CA ALA A 146 0.87 22.77 1.89
C ALA A 146 0.55 23.92 2.86
N ARG A 147 0.60 23.62 4.17
CA ARG A 147 0.67 24.64 5.22
C ARG A 147 2.07 24.64 5.82
N VAL A 148 2.74 25.79 5.76
CA VAL A 148 4.06 26.00 6.37
C VAL A 148 3.97 27.25 7.22
N ASP A 149 4.23 27.14 8.52
CA ASP A 149 4.16 28.26 9.48
C ASP A 149 2.82 29.04 9.46
N GLY A 150 1.72 28.34 9.16
CA GLY A 150 0.38 28.91 9.07
C GLY A 150 0.00 29.51 7.71
N GLU A 151 0.94 29.58 6.76
CA GLU A 151 0.70 30.08 5.41
C GLU A 151 0.38 28.96 4.42
N VAL A 152 -0.50 29.26 3.47
CA VAL A 152 -0.85 28.36 2.36
C VAL A 152 0.21 28.51 1.27
N VAL A 153 0.92 27.42 0.98
CA VAL A 153 2.01 27.38 0.01
C VAL A 153 1.64 26.48 -1.15
N ASP A 154 1.77 27.01 -2.37
CA ASP A 154 1.68 26.21 -3.59
C ASP A 154 2.90 25.28 -3.69
N ILE A 155 2.62 23.99 -3.78
CA ILE A 155 3.62 22.92 -3.91
C ILE A 155 3.63 22.32 -5.32
N GLY A 156 2.98 22.99 -6.28
CA GLY A 156 2.91 22.62 -7.68
C GLY A 156 1.87 21.53 -7.94
N ARG A 157 2.24 20.56 -8.78
CA ARG A 157 1.42 19.42 -9.20
C ARG A 157 1.38 18.30 -8.16
N VAL A 158 0.96 18.66 -6.96
CA VAL A 158 0.61 17.70 -5.90
C VAL A 158 -0.90 17.69 -5.75
N GLY A 159 -1.49 16.51 -5.56
CA GLY A 159 -2.94 16.40 -5.46
C GLY A 159 -3.40 15.44 -4.37
N ASP A 160 -4.63 15.69 -3.92
CA ASP A 160 -5.40 14.80 -3.07
C ASP A 160 -6.43 14.04 -3.92
N ILE A 161 -6.66 12.76 -3.62
CA ILE A 161 -7.64 11.96 -4.34
C ILE A 161 -9.03 12.58 -4.17
N ASP A 162 -9.68 12.84 -5.30
CA ASP A 162 -11.05 13.32 -5.40
C ASP A 162 -12.02 12.14 -5.64
N SER A 163 -11.72 11.30 -6.62
CA SER A 163 -12.56 10.17 -6.98
C SER A 163 -11.76 9.00 -7.57
N ILE A 164 -12.31 7.80 -7.42
CA ILE A 164 -11.72 6.54 -7.89
C ILE A 164 -12.73 5.78 -8.75
N GLU A 165 -12.38 5.49 -10.01
CA GLU A 165 -13.15 4.61 -10.89
C GLU A 165 -12.56 3.19 -10.88
N THR A 166 -13.31 2.24 -10.34
CA THR A 166 -12.80 0.89 -10.04
C THR A 166 -12.98 -0.13 -11.15
N GLY A 167 -13.72 0.18 -12.22
CA GLY A 167 -14.14 -0.77 -13.25
C GLY A 167 -12.97 -1.53 -13.88
N ALA A 168 -11.91 -0.82 -14.28
CA ALA A 168 -10.72 -1.44 -14.89
C ALA A 168 -9.98 -2.37 -13.89
N VAL A 169 -9.85 -1.93 -12.63
CA VAL A 169 -9.19 -2.72 -11.57
C VAL A 169 -10.01 -3.98 -11.26
N ARG A 170 -11.34 -3.86 -11.15
CA ARG A 170 -12.23 -5.01 -10.92
C ARG A 170 -12.15 -6.03 -12.04
N ALA A 171 -12.18 -5.58 -13.31
CA ALA A 171 -12.05 -6.46 -14.46
C ALA A 171 -10.72 -7.24 -14.45
N LEU A 172 -9.61 -6.58 -14.12
CA LEU A 172 -8.31 -7.24 -13.98
C LEU A 172 -8.32 -8.28 -12.84
N LEU A 173 -8.90 -7.93 -11.69
CA LEU A 173 -9.02 -8.86 -10.57
C LEU A 173 -9.92 -10.06 -10.89
N ASP A 174 -10.98 -9.87 -11.67
CA ASP A 174 -11.90 -10.94 -12.13
C ASP A 174 -11.22 -11.89 -13.13
N ASP A 175 -10.38 -11.37 -14.04
CA ASP A 175 -9.49 -12.16 -14.91
C ASP A 175 -8.31 -12.79 -14.14
N GLY A 176 -8.19 -12.46 -12.86
CA GLY A 176 -7.20 -13.03 -11.98
C GLY A 176 -5.81 -12.45 -12.07
N ARG A 177 -5.71 -11.22 -12.57
CA ARG A 177 -4.50 -10.41 -12.57
C ARG A 177 -4.29 -9.73 -11.22
N ILE A 178 -3.08 -9.20 -11.06
CA ILE A 178 -2.63 -8.40 -9.92
C ILE A 178 -2.37 -6.98 -10.44
N PRO A 179 -3.30 -6.03 -10.24
CA PRO A 179 -3.09 -4.64 -10.62
C PRO A 179 -1.95 -4.04 -9.78
N VAL A 180 -0.99 -3.40 -10.46
CA VAL A 180 0.14 -2.69 -9.82
C VAL A 180 0.05 -1.21 -10.18
N ILE A 181 -0.35 -0.38 -9.23
CA ILE A 181 -0.81 0.98 -9.45
C ILE A 181 0.22 2.00 -8.98
N SER A 182 0.64 2.88 -9.88
CA SER A 182 1.47 4.05 -9.54
C SER A 182 0.59 5.20 -9.04
N SER A 183 1.02 5.89 -7.98
CA SER A 183 0.27 6.99 -7.34
C SER A 183 0.32 8.32 -8.13
N ILE A 184 -0.24 8.30 -9.34
CA ILE A 184 -0.38 9.42 -10.26
C ILE A 184 -1.87 9.52 -10.60
N ALA A 185 -2.45 10.71 -10.53
CA ALA A 185 -3.87 10.91 -10.81
C ALA A 185 -4.08 12.04 -11.82
N ARG A 186 -5.15 11.94 -12.60
CA ARG A 186 -5.60 13.05 -13.45
C ARG A 186 -6.23 14.13 -12.59
N SER A 187 -6.32 15.35 -13.11
CA SER A 187 -7.04 16.43 -12.46
C SER A 187 -8.54 16.15 -12.56
N ALA A 188 -9.24 16.41 -11.47
CA ALA A 188 -10.69 16.51 -11.43
C ALA A 188 -11.19 17.79 -12.11
N ASP A 189 -10.37 18.84 -12.16
CA ASP A 189 -10.69 20.10 -12.84
C ASP A 189 -10.01 20.17 -14.22
N PRO A 190 -10.78 20.23 -15.32
CA PRO A 190 -10.23 20.38 -16.67
C PRO A 190 -9.38 21.65 -16.86
N SER A 191 -9.58 22.67 -16.02
CA SER A 191 -8.86 23.95 -16.07
C SER A 191 -7.47 23.91 -15.42
N ASP A 192 -7.16 22.88 -14.62
CA ASP A 192 -5.83 22.69 -14.01
C ASP A 192 -4.76 22.22 -15.02
N GLY A 193 -5.10 22.13 -16.32
CA GLY A 193 -4.33 21.41 -17.33
C GLY A 193 -3.82 22.22 -18.52
N GLU A 194 -3.91 23.54 -18.54
CA GLU A 194 -3.33 24.33 -19.63
C GLU A 194 -1.89 24.78 -19.30
N ASP A 195 -0.92 23.95 -19.67
CA ASP A 195 0.44 24.44 -19.87
C ASP A 195 0.53 25.21 -21.19
N ALA A 196 1.50 26.10 -21.34
CA ALA A 196 1.70 26.94 -22.53
C ALA A 196 1.86 26.16 -23.86
N ALA A 197 2.09 24.83 -23.81
CA ALA A 197 2.20 23.94 -24.96
C ALA A 197 0.96 23.05 -25.20
N GLY A 198 -0.08 23.10 -24.35
CA GLY A 198 -1.31 22.31 -24.51
C GLY A 198 -1.15 20.78 -24.34
N GLU A 199 0.04 20.31 -24.00
CA GLU A 199 0.40 18.89 -23.89
C GLU A 199 0.91 18.60 -22.47
N GLY A 200 0.00 18.26 -21.55
CA GLY A 200 0.33 17.98 -20.14
C GLY A 200 -0.86 17.96 -19.18
N GLY A 201 -2.08 17.89 -19.72
CA GLY A 201 -3.36 18.20 -19.07
C GLY A 201 -3.56 17.62 -17.68
N GLY A 202 -3.28 18.44 -16.66
CA GLY A 202 -3.73 18.28 -15.29
C GLY A 202 -3.41 16.90 -14.73
N VAL A 203 -2.16 16.58 -14.45
CA VAL A 203 -1.79 15.33 -13.76
C VAL A 203 -1.09 15.70 -12.46
N PHE A 204 -1.44 15.01 -11.38
CA PHE A 204 -0.94 15.24 -10.03
C PHE A 204 -0.12 14.07 -9.53
N ASN A 205 0.98 14.39 -8.85
CA ASN A 205 1.69 13.49 -7.97
C ASN A 205 0.88 13.33 -6.68
N VAL A 206 0.45 12.11 -6.37
CA VAL A 206 -0.38 11.81 -5.20
C VAL A 206 0.43 11.00 -4.19
N ASN A 207 0.22 11.25 -2.90
CA ASN A 207 0.82 10.44 -1.85
C ASN A 207 0.32 8.99 -1.95
N ALA A 208 1.24 8.02 -2.05
CA ALA A 208 0.88 6.62 -2.26
C ALA A 208 0.10 5.97 -1.10
N ASP A 209 0.28 6.44 0.14
CA ASP A 209 -0.51 5.96 1.29
C ASP A 209 -1.97 6.42 1.16
N THR A 210 -2.21 7.69 0.83
CA THR A 210 -3.56 8.23 0.60
C THR A 210 -4.23 7.62 -0.63
N ALA A 211 -3.48 7.39 -1.72
CA ALA A 211 -3.98 6.74 -2.93
C ALA A 211 -4.38 5.28 -2.65
N ALA A 212 -3.58 4.54 -1.87
CA ALA A 212 -3.90 3.18 -1.47
C ALA A 212 -5.14 3.13 -0.58
N ALA A 213 -5.28 4.06 0.37
CA ALA A 213 -6.44 4.14 1.23
C ALA A 213 -7.74 4.42 0.47
N ALA A 214 -7.73 5.43 -0.41
CA ALA A 214 -8.90 5.76 -1.22
C ALA A 214 -9.28 4.63 -2.17
N LEU A 215 -8.29 3.96 -2.80
CA LEU A 215 -8.54 2.80 -3.65
C LEU A 215 -9.10 1.62 -2.85
N ALA A 216 -8.58 1.36 -1.65
CA ALA A 216 -9.07 0.29 -0.78
C ALA A 216 -10.54 0.52 -0.39
N ALA A 217 -10.89 1.75 -0.01
CA ALA A 217 -12.27 2.14 0.27
C ALA A 217 -13.17 1.95 -0.96
N ALA A 218 -12.78 2.47 -2.13
CA ALA A 218 -13.56 2.37 -3.36
C ALA A 218 -13.77 0.92 -3.85
N LEU A 219 -12.78 0.05 -3.63
CA LEU A 219 -12.87 -1.37 -3.95
C LEU A 219 -13.69 -2.19 -2.93
N GLY A 220 -14.04 -1.62 -1.77
CA GLY A 220 -14.61 -2.38 -0.65
C GLY A 220 -13.64 -3.46 -0.18
N ALA A 221 -12.35 -3.10 -0.06
CA ALA A 221 -11.31 -4.03 0.31
C ALA A 221 -11.55 -4.60 1.72
N GLU A 222 -11.19 -5.86 1.90
CA GLU A 222 -11.22 -6.51 3.20
C GLU A 222 -10.15 -5.90 4.12
N THR A 223 -8.98 -5.63 3.57
CA THR A 223 -7.90 -5.02 4.33
C THR A 223 -7.03 -4.11 3.47
N LEU A 224 -6.53 -3.03 4.09
CA LEU A 224 -5.44 -2.20 3.58
C LEU A 224 -4.18 -2.55 4.37
N MET A 225 -3.08 -2.84 3.67
CA MET A 225 -1.77 -3.08 4.27
C MET A 225 -0.79 -2.01 3.81
N VAL A 226 -0.16 -1.33 4.77
CA VAL A 226 0.82 -0.28 4.51
C VAL A 226 2.18 -0.74 5.02
N LEU A 227 3.09 -1.03 4.09
CA LEU A 227 4.47 -1.36 4.45
C LEU A 227 5.25 -0.09 4.80
N THR A 228 5.97 -0.14 5.91
CA THR A 228 6.76 0.98 6.45
C THR A 228 8.13 0.52 6.95
N ASP A 229 8.97 1.47 7.37
CA ASP A 229 10.36 1.22 7.82
C ASP A 229 10.50 1.16 9.35
N VAL A 230 9.38 0.97 10.04
CA VAL A 230 9.26 0.86 11.50
C VAL A 230 8.32 -0.30 11.84
N GLU A 231 8.36 -0.78 13.08
CA GLU A 231 7.64 -1.99 13.49
C GLU A 231 6.12 -1.82 13.48
N GLY A 232 5.65 -0.60 13.73
CA GLY A 232 4.25 -0.23 13.74
C GLY A 232 4.09 1.21 14.24
N LEU A 233 2.95 1.51 14.86
CA LEU A 233 2.75 2.73 15.60
C LEU A 233 3.23 2.55 17.04
N TYR A 234 4.21 3.34 17.44
CA TYR A 234 4.69 3.37 18.82
C TYR A 234 3.72 4.12 19.73
N ALA A 235 3.53 3.61 20.95
CA ALA A 235 2.60 4.17 21.92
C ALA A 235 3.01 5.56 22.43
N ASP A 236 4.31 5.81 22.56
CA ASP A 236 4.86 7.05 23.12
C ASP A 236 6.23 7.36 22.52
N TRP A 237 6.28 7.69 21.23
CA TRP A 237 7.56 8.01 20.55
C TRP A 237 8.00 9.46 20.85
N PRO A 238 9.27 9.72 21.24
CA PRO A 238 10.43 8.82 21.22
C PRO A 238 10.76 8.15 22.57
N ASP A 239 9.88 8.25 23.56
CA ASP A 239 10.13 7.80 24.93
C ASP A 239 9.95 6.28 25.14
N SER A 240 9.23 5.61 24.22
CA SER A 240 8.97 4.17 24.18
C SER A 240 8.99 3.62 22.75
N ASP A 241 9.47 2.37 22.62
CA ASP A 241 9.41 1.55 21.40
C ASP A 241 8.30 0.49 21.44
N GLU A 242 7.40 0.56 22.43
CA GLU A 242 6.24 -0.32 22.51
C GLU A 242 5.28 -0.06 21.34
N VAL A 243 5.04 -1.09 20.52
CA VAL A 243 4.12 -1.03 19.38
C VAL A 243 2.71 -1.30 19.84
N ILE A 244 1.78 -0.41 19.47
CA ILE A 244 0.36 -0.63 19.66
C ILE A 244 -0.11 -1.71 18.66
N SER A 245 -0.60 -2.84 19.17
CA SER A 245 -1.05 -3.94 18.31
C SER A 245 -2.39 -3.66 17.62
N GLU A 246 -3.33 -3.03 18.31
CA GLU A 246 -4.66 -2.72 17.78
C GLU A 246 -5.17 -1.35 18.27
N LEU A 247 -5.83 -0.61 17.38
CA LEU A 247 -6.55 0.63 17.65
C LEU A 247 -7.91 0.65 16.97
N THR A 248 -8.89 1.22 17.64
CA THR A 248 -10.13 1.66 16.98
C THR A 248 -9.92 2.96 16.21
N ALA A 249 -10.81 3.23 15.26
CA ALA A 249 -10.78 4.47 14.48
C ALA A 249 -10.82 5.74 15.38
N THR A 250 -11.62 5.73 16.45
CA THR A 250 -11.72 6.86 17.37
C THR A 250 -10.49 7.02 18.26
N GLU A 251 -9.83 5.94 18.65
CA GLU A 251 -8.56 6.02 19.39
C GLU A 251 -7.46 6.60 18.51
N LEU A 252 -7.37 6.12 17.27
CA LEU A 252 -6.38 6.64 16.32
C LEU A 252 -6.57 8.12 16.03
N GLU A 253 -7.82 8.57 15.85
CA GLU A 253 -8.15 9.97 15.60
C GLU A 253 -7.64 10.92 16.70
N LYS A 254 -7.63 10.45 17.96
CA LYS A 254 -7.08 11.22 19.09
C LYS A 254 -5.56 11.27 19.09
N LEU A 255 -4.90 10.21 18.61
CA LEU A 255 -3.44 10.12 18.57
C LEU A 255 -2.85 10.91 17.40
N LEU A 256 -3.58 11.07 16.28
CA LEU A 256 -3.09 11.71 15.05
C LEU A 256 -2.33 13.04 15.26
N PRO A 257 -2.80 14.01 16.08
CA PRO A 257 -2.12 15.28 16.27
C PRO A 257 -0.74 15.18 16.94
N GLU A 258 -0.48 14.07 17.65
CA GLU A 258 0.73 13.85 18.45
C GLU A 258 1.77 13.03 17.69
N LEU A 259 1.42 12.48 16.52
CA LEU A 259 2.29 11.60 15.75
C LEU A 259 3.43 12.34 15.04
N ALA A 260 4.55 11.64 14.88
CA ALA A 260 5.64 12.09 14.04
C ALA A 260 5.20 12.28 12.58
N SER A 261 5.73 13.31 11.92
CA SER A 261 5.31 13.76 10.58
C SER A 261 5.34 12.68 9.49
N GLY A 262 6.24 11.69 9.58
CA GLY A 262 6.31 10.58 8.64
C GLY A 262 5.24 9.49 8.86
N MET A 263 4.69 9.40 10.08
CA MET A 263 3.67 8.42 10.45
C MET A 263 2.25 8.93 10.20
N VAL A 264 2.03 10.25 10.34
CA VAL A 264 0.76 10.93 10.08
C VAL A 264 0.09 10.46 8.77
N PRO A 265 0.71 10.55 7.57
CA PRO A 265 0.02 10.18 6.33
C PRO A 265 -0.36 8.68 6.26
N LYS A 266 0.39 7.80 6.93
CA LYS A 266 0.10 6.36 6.97
C LYS A 266 -1.14 6.09 7.82
N MET A 267 -1.17 6.72 8.99
CA MET A 267 -2.28 6.58 9.93
C MET A 267 -3.53 7.31 9.47
N GLU A 268 -3.42 8.48 8.85
CA GLU A 268 -4.52 9.17 8.18
C GLU A 268 -5.11 8.28 7.07
N GLY A 269 -4.26 7.63 6.27
CA GLY A 269 -4.71 6.65 5.27
C GLY A 269 -5.44 5.47 5.89
N CYS A 270 -4.92 4.90 6.98
CA CYS A 270 -5.58 3.80 7.69
C CYS A 270 -6.94 4.22 8.27
N LEU A 271 -7.00 5.40 8.91
CA LEU A 271 -8.23 5.96 9.44
C LEU A 271 -9.26 6.20 8.34
N HIS A 272 -8.84 6.82 7.23
CA HIS A 272 -9.69 7.06 6.07
C HIS A 272 -10.26 5.75 5.52
N ALA A 273 -9.42 4.73 5.30
CA ALA A 273 -9.86 3.45 4.77
C ALA A 273 -10.92 2.80 5.65
N VAL A 274 -10.67 2.73 6.97
CA VAL A 274 -11.57 2.11 7.94
C VAL A 274 -12.90 2.87 8.06
N ARG A 275 -12.85 4.21 8.14
CA ARG A 275 -14.06 5.05 8.19
C ARG A 275 -14.90 4.94 6.91
N ASN A 276 -14.28 4.58 5.78
CA ASN A 276 -14.94 4.41 4.49
C ASN A 276 -15.18 2.93 4.11
N GLY A 277 -15.24 2.04 5.09
CA GLY A 277 -15.79 0.69 4.92
C GLY A 277 -14.77 -0.42 4.69
N VAL A 278 -13.47 -0.15 4.73
CA VAL A 278 -12.44 -1.19 4.78
C VAL A 278 -12.49 -1.87 6.15
N ARG A 279 -12.50 -3.22 6.19
CA ARG A 279 -12.74 -3.95 7.46
C ARG A 279 -11.59 -3.81 8.44
N THR A 280 -10.34 -3.80 7.97
CA THR A 280 -9.15 -3.51 8.78
C THR A 280 -8.11 -2.75 7.96
N ALA A 281 -7.35 -1.85 8.58
CA ALA A 281 -6.14 -1.28 7.99
C ALA A 281 -4.94 -1.64 8.87
N ARG A 282 -3.79 -1.91 8.27
CA ARG A 282 -2.63 -2.49 8.96
C ARG A 282 -1.35 -1.78 8.55
N VAL A 283 -0.55 -1.38 9.52
CA VAL A 283 0.79 -0.84 9.32
C VAL A 283 1.79 -1.91 9.72
N LEU A 284 2.61 -2.35 8.77
CA LEU A 284 3.51 -3.49 8.91
C LEU A 284 4.96 -3.10 8.64
N ASP A 285 5.88 -3.74 9.35
CA ASP A 285 7.31 -3.59 9.08
C ASP A 285 7.69 -4.23 7.74
N GLY A 286 8.00 -3.40 6.75
CA GLY A 286 8.47 -3.82 5.44
C GLY A 286 9.90 -4.34 5.44
N ARG A 287 10.65 -4.17 6.54
CA ARG A 287 12.04 -4.65 6.69
C ARG A 287 12.08 -6.13 7.08
N VAL A 288 10.95 -6.69 7.53
CA VAL A 288 10.81 -8.11 7.87
C VAL A 288 10.40 -8.88 6.60
N PRO A 289 11.19 -9.85 6.12
CA PRO A 289 10.80 -10.70 5.01
C PRO A 289 9.49 -11.43 5.31
N HIS A 290 8.60 -11.50 4.32
CA HIS A 290 7.32 -12.17 4.42
C HIS A 290 6.33 -11.56 5.44
N SER A 291 6.47 -10.26 5.76
CA SER A 291 5.60 -9.59 6.72
C SER A 291 4.12 -9.65 6.36
N ILE A 292 3.77 -9.64 5.07
CA ILE A 292 2.38 -9.79 4.64
C ILE A 292 1.81 -11.16 5.03
N LEU A 293 2.60 -12.22 4.89
CA LEU A 293 2.15 -13.58 5.23
C LEU A 293 2.09 -13.79 6.74
N LEU A 294 3.05 -13.24 7.49
CA LEU A 294 3.01 -13.23 8.95
C LEU A 294 1.72 -12.56 9.45
N GLU A 295 1.33 -11.44 8.84
CA GLU A 295 0.12 -10.72 9.26
C GLU A 295 -1.21 -11.38 8.82
N ILE A 296 -1.26 -12.08 7.68
CA ILE A 296 -2.51 -12.69 7.20
C ILE A 296 -2.73 -14.09 7.77
N PHE A 297 -1.67 -14.85 8.01
CA PHE A 297 -1.74 -16.29 8.31
C PHE A 297 -1.28 -16.67 9.72
N THR A 298 -1.07 -15.70 10.61
CA THR A 298 -0.70 -15.95 12.01
C THR A 298 -1.50 -15.08 12.97
N ASP A 299 -1.56 -15.51 14.23
CA ASP A 299 -2.16 -14.73 15.33
C ASP A 299 -1.15 -13.80 16.02
N GLU A 300 0.12 -13.78 15.57
CA GLU A 300 1.18 -13.02 16.26
C GLU A 300 1.06 -11.51 16.05
N GLY A 301 0.32 -11.05 15.02
CA GLY A 301 0.01 -9.65 14.76
C GLY A 301 1.27 -8.78 14.66
N ILE A 302 1.87 -8.69 13.48
CA ILE A 302 3.16 -8.02 13.33
C ILE A 302 2.99 -6.56 12.89
N GLY A 303 2.66 -5.71 13.86
CA GLY A 303 2.56 -4.26 13.68
C GLY A 303 1.30 -3.71 14.32
N THR A 304 0.70 -2.70 13.69
CA THR A 304 -0.50 -2.02 14.22
C THR A 304 -1.69 -2.25 13.31
N MET A 305 -2.76 -2.80 13.87
CA MET A 305 -4.06 -2.95 13.21
C MET A 305 -5.02 -1.84 13.64
N VAL A 306 -5.69 -1.24 12.67
CA VAL A 306 -6.75 -0.25 12.86
C VAL A 306 -8.08 -0.88 12.45
N VAL A 307 -9.06 -0.82 13.33
CA VAL A 307 -10.39 -1.41 13.13
C VAL A 307 -11.50 -0.36 13.28
N PRO A 308 -12.68 -0.57 12.67
CA PRO A 308 -13.83 0.29 12.91
C PRO A 308 -14.20 0.32 14.39
N ASP A 309 -14.82 1.42 14.84
CA ASP A 309 -15.39 1.45 16.18
C ASP A 309 -16.49 0.39 16.30
N LYS A 310 -16.59 -0.28 17.45
CA LYS A 310 -17.68 -1.23 17.71
C LYS A 310 -19.02 -0.50 17.60
N ARG A 311 -19.93 -1.04 16.78
CA ARG A 311 -21.33 -0.64 16.85
C ARG A 311 -21.91 -1.16 18.15
N GLU A 312 -22.71 -0.34 18.86
CA GLU A 312 -23.42 -0.79 20.06
C GLU A 312 -24.18 -2.09 19.75
N GLY A 313 -23.79 -3.19 20.42
CA GLY A 313 -24.48 -4.48 20.35
C GLY A 313 -23.84 -5.57 19.46
N GLU A 314 -22.73 -5.33 18.77
CA GLU A 314 -22.02 -6.40 18.04
C GLU A 314 -21.06 -7.20 18.95
N PRO A 315 -21.07 -8.55 18.91
CA PRO A 315 -20.10 -9.36 19.63
C PRO A 315 -18.69 -9.18 19.05
N THR A 316 -17.67 -9.30 19.91
CA THR A 316 -16.26 -9.27 19.50
C THR A 316 -16.01 -10.36 18.45
N PRO A 317 -15.30 -10.04 17.35
CA PRO A 317 -14.97 -11.02 16.31
C PRO A 317 -14.13 -12.20 16.81
#